data_AF-K2GRL4-F1
#
_entry.id   AF-K2GRL4-F1
#
_cell.length_a   1.000
_cell.length_b   1.000
_cell.length_c   1.000
_cell.angle_alpha   90.00
_cell.angle_beta   90.00
_cell.angle_gamma   90.00
#
_symmetry.space_group_name_H-M   'P 1'
#
loop_
_entity.id
_entity.type
_entity.pdbx_description
1 polymer ?
#
loop_
_entity_poly.entity_id
_entity_poly.type
_entity_poly.pdbx_seq_one_letter_code
_entity_poly.pdbx_strand_id
1 'polypeptide(L)' 'MKKTEIAIKDAQSLNQLDNEALNLELNKAKKELFVLRMKNCANELKETHLIKAHRKYVARLKTFLSK' A
#
# COMPACT_ATOMS: atom_id res chain seq x y z
N MET A 1 -4.66 -15.21 -16.35
CA MET A 1 -4.60 -15.20 -14.87
C MET A 1 -4.93 -13.79 -14.42
N LYS A 2 -5.97 -13.63 -13.58
CA LYS A 2 -6.52 -12.32 -13.21
C LYS A 2 -5.42 -11.50 -12.52
N LYS A 3 -5.03 -10.37 -13.13
CA LYS A 3 -4.23 -9.34 -12.47
C LYS A 3 -5.01 -8.97 -11.20
N THR A 4 -4.49 -9.32 -10.03
CA THR A 4 -4.96 -8.73 -8.78
C THR A 4 -4.57 -7.27 -8.85
N GLU A 5 -5.48 -6.45 -9.38
CA GLU A 5 -5.44 -5.00 -9.36
C GLU A 5 -5.47 -4.55 -7.91
N ILE A 6 -4.33 -4.62 -7.26
CA ILE A 6 -4.09 -3.84 -6.07
C ILE A 6 -3.94 -2.43 -6.61
N ALA A 7 -4.97 -1.63 -6.36
CA ALA A 7 -5.07 -0.23 -6.73
C ALA A 7 -3.97 0.57 -6.02
N ILE A 8 -2.72 0.39 -6.46
CA ILE A 8 -1.62 1.29 -6.14
C ILE A 8 -1.95 2.54 -6.93
N LYS A 9 -2.52 3.52 -6.24
CA LYS A 9 -2.81 4.83 -6.81
C LYS A 9 -1.52 5.43 -7.37
N ASP A 10 -1.58 5.90 -8.61
CA ASP A 10 -0.46 6.53 -9.29
C ASP A 10 -0.01 7.80 -8.57
N ALA A 11 1.28 8.11 -8.66
CA ALA A 11 1.89 9.25 -7.97
C ALA A 11 1.22 10.60 -8.28
N GLN A 12 0.58 10.73 -9.46
CA GLN A 12 -0.17 11.92 -9.84
C GLN A 12 -1.46 12.06 -9.04
N SER A 13 -2.17 10.96 -8.78
CA SER A 13 -3.39 10.97 -7.97
C SER A 13 -3.08 11.32 -6.50
N LEU A 14 -1.97 10.82 -5.95
CA LEU A 14 -1.57 11.10 -4.57
C LEU A 14 -1.23 12.58 -4.31
N ASN A 15 -0.78 13.32 -5.33
CA ASN A 15 -0.53 14.76 -5.22
C ASN A 15 -1.82 15.61 -5.17
N GLN A 16 -2.94 15.07 -5.65
CA GLN A 16 -4.22 15.79 -5.71
C GLN A 16 -5.09 15.54 -4.47
N LEU A 17 -4.71 14.57 -3.62
CA LEU A 17 -5.43 14.26 -2.39
C LEU A 17 -5.04 15.25 -1.27
N ASP A 18 -6.03 15.57 -0.44
CA ASP A 18 -5.83 16.34 0.79
C ASP A 18 -5.10 15.51 1.87
N ASN A 19 -4.49 16.20 2.84
CA ASN A 19 -3.72 15.61 3.94
C ASN A 19 -4.53 14.60 4.76
N GLU A 20 -5.82 14.85 4.99
CA GLU A 20 -6.71 13.91 5.69
C GLU A 20 -6.91 12.63 4.90
N ALA A 21 -7.17 12.75 3.61
CA ALA A 21 -7.37 11.62 2.71
C ALA A 21 -6.07 10.80 2.56
N LEU A 22 -4.92 11.47 2.53
CA LEU A 22 -3.61 10.83 2.49
C LEU A 22 -3.31 10.03 3.77
N ASN A 23 -3.67 10.56 4.93
CA ASN A 23 -3.55 9.85 6.21
C ASN A 23 -4.48 8.62 6.29
N LEU A 24 -5.71 8.73 5.77
CA LEU A 24 -6.66 7.62 5.72
C LEU A 24 -6.14 6.50 4.81
N GLU A 25 -5.62 6.86 3.63
CA GLU A 25 -4.97 5.94 2.69
C GLU A 25 -3.74 5.26 3.32
N LEU A 26 -2.92 6.02 4.06
CA LEU A 26 -1.75 5.50 4.76
C LEU A 26 -2.12 4.48 5.84
N ASN A 27 -3.18 4.74 6.60
CA ASN A 27 -3.68 3.79 7.60
C ASN A 27 -4.26 2.53 6.96
N LYS A 28 -4.95 2.67 5.83
CA LYS A 28 -5.43 1.52 5.04
C LYS A 28 -4.27 0.68 4.51
N ALA A 29 -3.27 1.30 3.88
CA ALA A 29 -2.09 0.63 3.34
C ALA A 29 -1.28 -0.12 4.42
N LYS A 30 -1.18 0.44 5.64
CA LYS A 30 -0.56 -0.23 6.80
C LYS A 30 -1.33 -1.50 7.22
N LYS A 31 -2.67 -1.44 7.28
CA LYS A 31 -3.52 -2.60 7.61
C LYS A 31 -3.35 -3.71 6.57
N GLU A 32 -3.37 -3.35 5.30
CA GLU A 32 -3.15 -4.31 4.20
C GLU A 32 -1.74 -4.94 4.27
N LEU A 33 -0.70 -4.15 4.55
CA LEU A 33 0.65 -4.68 4.75
C LEU A 33 0.73 -5.64 5.94
N PHE A 34 0.01 -5.36 7.03
CA PHE A 34 -0.08 -6.27 8.18
C PHE A 34 -0.71 -7.61 7.80
N VAL A 35 -1.85 -7.59 7.10
CA VAL A 35 -2.53 -8.80 6.64
C VAL A 35 -1.65 -9.60 5.68
N LEU A 36 -0.94 -8.94 4.76
CA LEU A 36 0.00 -9.60 3.85
C LEU A 36 1.15 -10.27 4.59
N ARG A 37 1.71 -9.62 5.63
CA ARG A 37 2.72 -10.23 6.49
C ARG A 37 2.18 -11.43 7.24
N MET A 38 0.97 -11.33 7.79
CA MET A 38 0.34 -12.42 8.52
C MET A 38 0.12 -13.65 7.63
N LYS A 39 -0.42 -13.45 6.41
CA LYS A 39 -0.60 -14.50 5.40
C LYS A 39 0.74 -15.10 4.94
N ASN A 40 1.78 -14.28 4.84
CA ASN A 40 3.12 -14.75 4.51
C ASN A 40 3.72 -15.62 5.62
N CYS A 41 3.54 -15.25 6.89
CA CYS A 41 3.95 -16.07 8.02
C CYS A 41 3.20 -17.41 8.06
N ALA A 42 1.91 -17.41 7.68
CA ALA A 42 1.12 -18.63 7.53
C ALA A 42 1.50 -19.46 6.28
N ASN A 43 2.47 -19.03 5.47
CA ASN A 43 2.83 -19.62 4.17
C ASN A 43 1.68 -19.73 3.15
N GLU A 44 0.60 -18.96 3.35
CA GLU A 44 -0.59 -18.94 2.48
C GLU A 44 -0.46 -17.92 1.33
N LEU A 45 0.54 -17.04 1.40
CA LEU A 45 0.73 -15.99 0.41
C LEU A 45 1.56 -16.50 -0.78
N LYS A 46 0.89 -16.80 -1.90
CA LYS A 46 1.55 -17.15 -3.17
C LYS A 46 2.31 -15.99 -3.80
N GLU A 47 1.83 -14.76 -3.61
CA GLU A 47 2.37 -13.56 -4.23
C GLU A 47 3.17 -12.71 -3.24
N THR A 48 4.39 -13.15 -2.93
CA THR A 48 5.28 -12.49 -1.94
C THR A 48 5.75 -11.10 -2.37
N HIS A 49 5.77 -10.84 -3.69
CA HIS A 49 6.17 -9.56 -4.27
C HIS A 49 5.24 -8.40 -3.85
N LEU A 50 4.00 -8.70 -3.46
CA LEU A 50 3.02 -7.73 -2.96
C LEU A 50 3.48 -7.02 -1.69
N ILE A 51 4.21 -7.72 -0.81
CA ILE A 51 4.76 -7.14 0.41
C ILE A 51 5.74 -6.00 0.07
N LYS A 52 6.55 -6.17 -0.99
CA LYS A 52 7.50 -5.14 -1.45
C LYS A 52 6.75 -3.96 -2.08
N ALA A 53 5.70 -4.23 -2.86
CA ALA A 53 4.88 -3.19 -3.47
C ALA A 53 4.18 -2.31 -2.42
N HIS A 54 3.49 -2.92 -1.45
CA HIS A 54 2.83 -2.21 -0.34
C HIS A 54 3.82 -1.44 0.54
N ARG A 55 5.02 -1.98 0.79
CA ARG A 55 6.08 -1.26 1.52
C ARG A 55 6.51 0.01 0.79
N LYS A 56 6.70 -0.06 -0.54
CA LYS A 56 7.01 1.10 -1.38
C LYS A 56 5.85 2.10 -1.41
N TYR A 57 4.61 1.63 -1.44
CA TYR A 57 3.43 2.49 -1.41
C TYR A 57 3.33 3.29 -0.10
N VAL A 58 3.50 2.63 1.05
CA VAL A 58 3.54 3.31 2.36
C VAL A 58 4.66 4.35 2.42
N ALA A 59 5.84 4.07 1.86
CA ALA A 59 6.93 5.04 1.80
C ALA A 59 6.57 6.26 0.96
N ARG A 60 5.96 6.07 -0.23
CA ARG A 60 5.49 7.17 -1.08
C ARG A 60 4.47 8.05 -0.37
N LEU A 61 3.47 7.46 0.28
CA LEU A 61 2.46 8.20 1.05
C LEU A 61 3.09 9.06 2.15
N LYS A 62 4.10 8.53 2.86
CA LYS A 62 4.84 9.29 3.86
C LYS A 62 5.63 10.46 3.26
N THR A 63 6.23 10.28 2.08
CA THR A 63 6.93 11.36 1.39
C THR A 63 5.98 12.50 1.02
N PHE A 64 4.79 12.19 0.50
CA PHE A 64 3.80 13.22 0.18
C PHE A 64 3.26 13.94 1.42
N LEU A 65 3.13 13.24 2.56
CA LEU A 65 2.70 13.86 3.82
C LEU A 65 3.77 14.77 4.44
N SER A 66 5.05 14.52 4.14
CA SER A 66 6.18 15.29 4.67
C SER A 66 6.62 16.43 3.73
N LYS A 67 6.06 16.50 2.52
CA LYS A 67 6.40 17.50 1.52
C LYS A 67 5.65 18.80 1.82
#